data_AF-A0A0F9NEB1-F1
#
_entry.id   AF-A0A0F9NEB1-F1
#
_cell.length_a   1.000
_cell.length_b   1.000
_cell.length_c   1.000
_cell.angle_alpha   90.00
_cell.angle_beta   90.00
_cell.angle_gamma   90.00
#
_symmetry.space_group_name_H-M   'P 1'
#
loop_
_entity.id
_entity.type
_entity.pdbx_description
1 polymer ?
#
loop_
_entity_poly.entity_id
_entity_poly.type
_entity_poly.pdbx_seq_one_letter_code
_entity_poly.pdbx_strand_id
1 'polypeptide(L)'
;MGFGSNPFAKRAVVTGLNRTARKLKHLATTGADRAITAGIRASMTPVARAMRRAVTATSASTYLKREARKAIGQRFVKISALGIREGKVGFGVGKKAKQKKAAKAARGKRLEAGRGGGKGVGISAANIHWFVLGTDKRFLKKGSARGPKAGHPTGQIANVFGNVTRLAFAGSNVAAVNAARKKIWQVIKKEALKKG
;
A
#
# COMPACT_ATOMS: atom_id res chain seq x y z
N MET A 1 -50.44 -8.35 -62.88
CA MET A 1 -50.58 -8.40 -61.41
C MET A 1 -49.29 -7.87 -60.80
N GLY A 2 -49.30 -6.60 -60.35
CA GLY A 2 -48.11 -5.94 -59.79
C GLY A 2 -48.04 -6.15 -58.29
N PHE A 3 -46.96 -6.78 -57.82
CA PHE A 3 -46.62 -6.79 -56.40
C PHE A 3 -46.01 -5.43 -56.04
N GLY A 4 -46.79 -4.62 -55.33
CA GLY A 4 -46.35 -3.32 -54.82
C GLY A 4 -45.13 -3.48 -53.92
N SER A 5 -43.98 -3.01 -54.39
CA SER A 5 -42.79 -2.79 -53.57
C SER A 5 -43.12 -1.73 -52.54
N ASN A 6 -43.30 -2.13 -51.28
CA ASN A 6 -43.60 -1.26 -50.16
C ASN A 6 -42.42 -0.28 -49.94
N PRO A 7 -42.53 1.02 -50.28
CA PRO A 7 -41.39 1.94 -50.26
C PRO A 7 -41.02 2.41 -48.84
N PHE A 8 -41.77 1.95 -47.82
CA PHE A 8 -41.60 2.33 -46.42
C PHE A 8 -40.83 1.33 -45.57
N ALA A 9 -40.37 0.21 -46.13
CA ALA A 9 -39.46 -0.70 -45.42
C ALA A 9 -38.01 -0.17 -45.39
N LYS A 10 -37.82 1.15 -45.25
CA LYS A 10 -36.58 1.67 -44.68
C LYS A 10 -36.58 1.24 -43.22
N ARG A 11 -35.92 0.12 -42.90
CA ARG A 11 -35.43 -0.16 -41.55
C ARG A 11 -34.66 1.08 -41.11
N ALA A 12 -35.34 1.97 -40.39
CA ALA A 12 -34.71 2.98 -39.59
C ALA A 12 -33.98 2.21 -38.49
N VAL A 13 -32.79 1.69 -38.82
CA VAL A 13 -31.85 1.18 -37.83
C VAL A 13 -31.68 2.35 -36.88
N VAL A 14 -32.18 2.19 -35.66
CA VAL A 14 -32.14 3.22 -34.62
C VAL A 14 -30.67 3.39 -34.21
N THR A 15 -29.90 4.06 -35.05
CA THR A 15 -28.47 4.35 -34.89
C THR A 15 -28.23 5.17 -33.63
N GLY A 16 -29.23 5.93 -33.19
CA GLY A 16 -29.29 6.60 -31.89
C GLY A 16 -29.20 5.63 -30.71
N LEU A 17 -29.99 4.55 -30.70
CA LEU A 17 -30.09 3.60 -29.58
C LEU A 17 -28.77 2.86 -29.34
N ASN A 18 -28.07 2.49 -30.41
CA ASN A 18 -26.75 1.86 -30.32
C ASN A 18 -25.68 2.82 -29.78
N ARG A 19 -25.84 4.13 -29.97
CA ARG A 19 -24.96 5.16 -29.40
C ARG A 19 -25.27 5.39 -27.93
N THR A 20 -26.55 5.42 -27.55
CA THR A 20 -26.98 5.50 -26.14
C THR A 20 -26.59 4.24 -25.37
N ALA A 21 -26.80 3.04 -25.93
CA ALA A 21 -26.39 1.77 -25.35
C ALA A 21 -24.86 1.68 -25.15
N ARG A 22 -24.06 2.10 -26.14
CA ARG A 22 -22.60 2.19 -26.00
C ARG A 22 -22.18 3.20 -24.93
N LYS A 23 -22.81 4.38 -24.87
CA LYS A 23 -22.55 5.38 -23.82
C LYS A 23 -22.94 4.84 -22.44
N LEU A 24 -24.08 4.18 -22.30
CA LEU A 24 -24.55 3.55 -21.07
C LEU A 24 -23.62 2.42 -20.62
N LYS A 25 -23.18 1.55 -21.54
CA LYS A 25 -22.20 0.48 -21.26
C LYS A 25 -20.84 1.04 -20.85
N HIS A 26 -20.38 2.10 -21.52
CA HIS A 26 -19.13 2.77 -21.16
C HIS A 26 -19.20 3.48 -19.81
N LEU A 27 -20.35 4.04 -19.45
CA LEU A 27 -20.61 4.65 -18.14
C LEU A 27 -20.73 3.61 -17.03
N ALA A 28 -21.42 2.51 -17.29
CA ALA A 28 -21.54 1.40 -16.34
C ALA A 28 -20.14 0.86 -16.00
N THR A 29 -19.29 0.67 -17.00
CA THR A 29 -17.92 0.16 -16.81
C THR A 29 -16.99 1.21 -16.18
N THR A 30 -16.94 2.43 -16.71
CA THR A 30 -16.00 3.47 -16.23
C THR A 30 -16.42 4.06 -14.88
N GLY A 31 -17.73 4.24 -14.66
CA GLY A 31 -18.29 4.73 -13.41
C GLY A 31 -18.12 3.71 -12.28
N ALA A 32 -18.42 2.43 -12.55
CA ALA A 32 -18.13 1.35 -11.61
C ALA A 32 -16.63 1.26 -11.31
N ASP A 33 -15.76 1.41 -12.32
CA ASP A 33 -14.32 1.37 -12.14
C ASP A 33 -13.77 2.48 -11.25
N ARG A 34 -14.28 3.70 -11.43
CA ARG A 34 -13.96 4.85 -10.58
C ARG A 34 -14.46 4.62 -9.16
N ALA A 35 -15.67 4.11 -9.01
CA ALA A 35 -16.28 3.84 -7.71
C ALA A 35 -15.51 2.77 -6.93
N ILE A 36 -15.18 1.63 -7.57
CA ILE A 36 -14.39 0.55 -6.99
C ILE A 36 -13.01 1.06 -6.57
N THR A 37 -12.32 1.78 -7.46
CA THR A 37 -10.99 2.33 -7.16
C THR A 37 -11.04 3.29 -5.98
N ALA A 38 -12.06 4.15 -5.91
CA ALA A 38 -12.24 5.07 -4.79
C ALA A 38 -12.58 4.34 -3.49
N GLY A 39 -13.39 3.28 -3.56
CA GLY A 39 -13.71 2.40 -2.43
C GLY A 39 -12.48 1.73 -1.84
N ILE A 40 -11.65 1.10 -2.68
CA ILE A 40 -10.38 0.47 -2.26
C ILE A 40 -9.43 1.51 -1.64
N ARG A 41 -9.32 2.71 -2.24
CA ARG A 41 -8.48 3.78 -1.66
C ARG A 41 -8.99 4.25 -0.30
N ALA A 42 -10.31 4.33 -0.13
CA ALA A 42 -10.91 4.74 1.13
C ALA A 42 -10.74 3.68 2.22
N SER A 43 -10.88 2.39 1.90
CA SER A 43 -10.75 1.29 2.86
C SER A 43 -9.35 1.17 3.46
N MET A 44 -8.30 1.52 2.71
CA MET A 44 -6.92 1.49 3.21
C MET A 44 -6.66 2.46 4.37
N THR A 45 -7.39 3.59 4.43
CA THR A 45 -7.09 4.65 5.42
C THR A 45 -7.41 4.23 6.85
N PRO A 46 -8.58 3.65 7.16
CA PRO A 46 -8.86 3.06 8.48
C PRO A 46 -7.84 2.00 8.90
N VAL A 47 -7.44 1.12 7.98
CA VAL A 47 -6.43 0.07 8.25
C VAL A 47 -5.09 0.70 8.62
N ALA A 48 -4.61 1.68 7.85
CA ALA A 48 -3.36 2.37 8.13
C ALA A 48 -3.39 3.12 9.49
N ARG A 49 -4.54 3.69 9.85
CA ARG A 49 -4.74 4.34 11.16
C ARG A 49 -4.73 3.31 12.29
N ALA A 50 -5.40 2.18 12.12
CA ALA A 50 -5.39 1.09 13.08
C ALA A 50 -3.98 0.52 13.29
N MET A 51 -3.20 0.33 12.23
CA MET A 51 -1.80 -0.07 12.34
C MET A 51 -0.98 0.94 13.15
N ARG A 52 -1.16 2.24 12.92
CA ARG A 52 -0.44 3.27 13.70
C ARG A 52 -0.83 3.26 15.17
N ARG A 53 -2.10 2.97 15.50
CA ARG A 53 -2.57 2.81 16.89
C ARG A 53 -1.99 1.56 17.53
N ALA A 54 -2.02 0.43 16.82
CA ALA A 54 -1.44 -0.83 17.28
C ALA A 54 0.07 -0.71 17.54
N VAL A 55 0.82 0.03 16.71
CA VAL A 55 2.23 0.37 16.99
C VAL A 55 2.37 1.14 18.31
N THR A 56 1.53 2.14 18.56
CA THR A 56 1.57 2.92 19.81
C THR A 56 1.31 2.04 21.05
N ALA A 57 0.44 1.05 20.92
CA ALA A 57 0.06 0.13 22.00
C ALA A 57 1.13 -0.94 22.33
N THR A 58 2.15 -1.13 21.49
CA THR A 58 3.25 -2.06 21.80
C THR A 58 4.08 -1.60 23.00
N SER A 59 4.87 -2.48 23.62
CA SER A 59 5.82 -2.15 24.70
C SER A 59 7.14 -1.51 24.20
N ALA A 60 7.23 -1.20 22.90
CA ALA A 60 8.41 -0.61 22.28
C ALA A 60 8.75 0.80 22.83
N SER A 61 10.02 1.21 22.70
CA SER A 61 10.43 2.57 23.06
C SER A 61 9.71 3.64 22.22
N THR A 62 9.49 4.83 22.80
CA THR A 62 8.79 5.95 22.15
C THR A 62 9.40 6.33 20.80
N TYR A 63 10.73 6.29 20.72
CA TYR A 63 11.47 6.58 19.50
C TYR A 63 11.26 5.52 18.42
N LEU A 64 11.27 4.24 18.78
CA LEU A 64 10.98 3.13 17.87
C LEU A 64 9.53 3.18 17.36
N LYS A 65 8.56 3.45 18.24
CA LYS A 65 7.15 3.65 17.87
C LYS A 65 6.99 4.78 16.86
N ARG A 66 7.71 5.88 17.03
CA ARG A 66 7.63 7.03 16.11
C ARG A 66 8.12 6.66 14.71
N GLU A 67 9.28 6.00 14.61
CA GLU A 67 9.83 5.60 13.31
C GLU A 67 9.00 4.49 12.65
N ALA A 68 8.48 3.54 13.43
CA ALA A 68 7.54 2.51 12.96
C ALA A 68 6.26 3.13 12.37
N ARG A 69 5.67 4.13 13.02
CA ARG A 69 4.47 4.82 12.51
C ARG A 69 4.72 5.56 11.20
N LYS A 70 5.90 6.16 11.04
CA LYS A 70 6.32 6.81 9.77
C LYS A 70 6.51 5.80 8.64
N ALA A 71 6.93 4.58 8.97
CA ALA A 71 7.09 3.51 7.99
C ALA A 71 5.75 2.95 7.49
N ILE A 72 4.64 3.12 8.23
CA ILE A 72 3.32 2.66 7.78
C ILE A 72 2.81 3.50 6.61
N GLY A 73 2.63 2.84 5.48
CA GLY A 73 2.13 3.42 4.24
C GLY A 73 0.99 2.61 3.62
N GLN A 74 0.45 3.16 2.54
CA GLN A 74 -0.57 2.53 1.72
C GLN A 74 -0.25 2.71 0.24
N ARG A 75 -0.54 1.70 -0.58
CA ARG A 75 -0.32 1.71 -2.02
C ARG A 75 -1.48 1.01 -2.72
N PHE A 76 -2.03 1.66 -3.74
CA PHE A 76 -2.95 1.03 -4.67
C PHE A 76 -2.15 0.46 -5.86
N VAL A 77 -2.45 -0.77 -6.25
CA VAL A 77 -1.85 -1.45 -7.40
C VAL A 77 -2.96 -1.91 -8.31
N LYS A 78 -2.85 -1.56 -9.60
CA LYS A 78 -3.71 -2.08 -10.67
C LYS A 78 -2.84 -2.99 -11.53
N ILE A 79 -3.17 -4.28 -11.57
CA ILE A 79 -2.50 -5.26 -12.42
C ILE A 79 -3.41 -5.43 -13.64
N SER A 80 -3.13 -4.68 -14.70
CA SER A 80 -3.97 -4.66 -15.92
C SER A 80 -4.07 -6.03 -16.58
N ALA A 81 -2.96 -6.78 -16.62
CA ALA A 81 -2.90 -8.11 -17.23
C ALA A 81 -3.82 -9.15 -16.56
N LEU A 82 -4.11 -8.98 -15.26
CA LEU A 82 -4.95 -9.91 -14.50
C LEU A 82 -6.34 -9.32 -14.17
N GLY A 83 -6.62 -8.08 -14.57
CA GLY A 83 -7.83 -7.36 -14.14
C GLY A 83 -7.90 -7.08 -12.63
N ILE A 84 -6.83 -7.33 -11.88
CA ILE A 84 -6.80 -7.26 -10.41
C ILE A 84 -6.58 -5.82 -9.92
N ARG A 85 -7.33 -5.44 -8.88
CA ARG A 85 -7.18 -4.17 -8.15
C ARG A 85 -6.91 -4.46 -6.68
N GLU A 86 -5.73 -4.09 -6.21
CA GLU A 86 -5.29 -4.36 -4.85
C GLU A 86 -4.97 -3.07 -4.10
N GLY A 87 -5.44 -3.01 -2.85
CA GLY A 87 -4.97 -2.06 -1.86
C GLY A 87 -3.98 -2.76 -0.91
N LYS A 88 -2.75 -2.24 -0.82
CA LYS A 88 -1.73 -2.75 0.10
C LYS A 88 -1.51 -1.73 1.21
N VAL A 89 -1.65 -2.17 2.46
CA VAL A 89 -1.35 -1.37 3.65
C VAL A 89 -0.35 -2.16 4.48
N GLY A 90 0.71 -1.50 4.93
CA GLY A 90 1.75 -2.19 5.67
C GLY A 90 2.94 -1.29 6.01
N PHE A 91 3.97 -1.90 6.56
CA PHE A 91 5.27 -1.25 6.75
C PHE A 91 5.99 -1.13 5.42
N GLY A 92 6.23 0.09 4.97
CA GLY A 92 7.10 0.42 3.85
C GLY A 92 8.56 0.32 4.25
N VAL A 93 9.02 -0.90 4.53
CA VAL A 93 10.42 -1.20 4.87
C VAL A 93 11.25 -1.27 3.58
N GLY A 94 12.07 -0.25 3.34
CA GLY A 94 12.91 -0.17 2.15
C GLY A 94 13.15 1.27 1.71
N LYS A 95 14.35 1.55 1.20
CA LYS A 95 14.72 2.92 0.83
C LYS A 95 13.96 3.35 -0.44
N LYS A 96 13.05 4.33 -0.33
CA LYS A 96 12.61 5.10 -1.51
C LYS A 96 13.86 5.74 -2.15
N ALA A 97 13.94 5.83 -3.48
CA ALA A 97 15.13 6.34 -4.18
C ALA A 97 15.59 7.72 -3.64
N LYS A 98 14.66 8.61 -3.28
CA LYS A 98 14.97 9.90 -2.62
C LYS A 98 15.62 9.74 -1.23
N GLN A 99 15.22 8.76 -0.44
CA GLN A 99 15.85 8.44 0.84
C GLN A 99 17.22 7.77 0.66
N LYS A 100 17.43 6.97 -0.41
CA LYS A 100 18.78 6.51 -0.78
C LYS A 100 19.70 7.70 -1.04
N LYS A 101 19.25 8.68 -1.83
CA LYS A 101 20.01 9.89 -2.15
C LYS A 101 20.28 10.75 -0.90
N ALA A 102 19.26 11.04 -0.09
CA ALA A 102 19.42 11.81 1.14
C ALA A 102 20.33 11.10 2.17
N ALA A 103 20.21 9.78 2.33
CA ALA A 103 21.10 9.02 3.20
C ALA A 103 22.54 8.95 2.68
N LYS A 104 22.75 8.93 1.35
CA LYS A 104 24.09 9.00 0.74
C LYS A 104 24.72 10.38 0.96
N ALA A 105 23.94 11.46 0.78
CA ALA A 105 24.37 12.82 1.05
C ALA A 105 24.69 13.05 2.54
N ALA A 106 23.84 12.55 3.45
CA ALA A 106 24.08 12.61 4.88
C ALA A 106 25.29 11.77 5.31
N ARG A 107 25.54 10.62 4.68
CA ARG A 107 26.72 9.78 4.94
C ARG A 107 28.01 10.44 4.45
N GLY A 108 27.97 11.17 3.34
CA GLY A 108 29.08 12.03 2.89
C GLY A 108 29.44 13.07 3.96
N LYS A 109 28.44 13.83 4.43
CA LYS A 109 28.64 14.82 5.50
C LYS A 109 29.09 14.21 6.84
N ARG A 110 28.66 12.99 7.16
CA ARG A 110 29.05 12.30 8.40
C ARG A 110 30.47 11.72 8.36
N LEU A 111 30.98 11.40 7.18
CA LEU A 111 32.37 10.98 6.97
C LEU A 111 33.32 12.19 7.09
N GLU A 112 32.89 13.37 6.67
CA GLU A 112 33.61 14.63 6.89
C GLU A 112 33.58 15.07 8.37
N ALA A 113 32.48 14.81 9.09
CA ALA A 113 32.26 15.30 10.46
C ALA A 113 32.81 14.42 11.61
N GLY A 114 33.73 13.49 11.36
CA GLY A 114 34.51 12.87 12.44
C GLY A 114 34.64 11.35 12.37
N ARG A 115 35.87 10.92 12.07
CA ARG A 115 36.46 9.66 12.52
C ARG A 115 36.56 9.69 14.06
N GLY A 116 35.54 9.22 14.77
CA GLY A 116 35.65 9.03 16.23
C GLY A 116 34.30 9.01 16.93
N GLY A 117 33.97 7.89 17.57
CA GLY A 117 32.83 7.78 18.47
C GLY A 117 31.91 6.62 18.10
N GLY A 118 32.10 5.49 18.80
CA GLY A 118 31.27 4.29 18.76
C GLY A 118 29.84 4.50 19.27
N LYS A 119 29.10 5.48 18.74
CA LYS A 119 27.66 5.61 18.97
C LYS A 119 26.96 4.62 18.06
N GLY A 120 26.30 3.63 18.67
CA GLY A 120 25.56 2.57 18.00
C GLY A 120 24.63 3.07 16.90
N VAL A 121 24.21 2.16 16.02
CA VAL A 121 23.32 2.47 14.90
C VAL A 121 21.95 2.92 15.44
N GLY A 122 21.76 4.24 15.59
CA GLY A 122 20.50 4.82 16.05
C GLY A 122 19.30 4.30 15.24
N ILE A 123 18.16 4.10 15.90
CA ILE A 123 16.94 3.62 15.25
C ILE A 123 16.50 4.67 14.19
N SER A 124 16.14 4.24 13.00
CA SER A 124 15.79 5.14 11.90
C SER A 124 14.99 4.38 10.86
N ALA A 125 14.38 5.10 9.91
CA ALA A 125 13.76 4.48 8.75
C ALA A 125 14.68 3.48 8.01
N ALA A 126 16.01 3.62 8.12
CA ALA A 126 16.96 2.71 7.49
C ALA A 126 17.03 1.32 8.14
N ASN A 127 16.81 1.21 9.46
CA ASN A 127 16.91 -0.05 10.22
C ASN A 127 15.58 -0.52 10.83
N ILE A 128 14.49 0.21 10.62
CA ILE A 128 13.15 -0.15 11.14
C ILE A 128 12.69 -1.56 10.71
N HIS A 129 13.17 -2.03 9.56
CA HIS A 129 12.87 -3.37 9.05
C HIS A 129 13.36 -4.50 9.96
N TRP A 130 14.46 -4.30 10.70
CA TRP A 130 14.94 -5.28 11.69
C TRP A 130 13.95 -5.47 12.85
N PHE A 131 13.19 -4.43 13.20
CA PHE A 131 12.21 -4.48 14.29
C PHE A 131 10.83 -4.94 13.82
N VAL A 132 10.54 -4.81 12.52
CA VAL A 132 9.27 -5.22 11.89
C VAL A 132 9.29 -6.67 11.44
N LEU A 133 10.44 -7.16 10.96
CA LEU A 133 10.60 -8.53 10.47
C LEU A 133 11.31 -9.42 11.51
N GLY A 134 12.06 -8.82 12.42
CA GLY A 134 13.07 -9.52 13.19
C GLY A 134 14.37 -9.65 12.41
N THR A 135 15.38 -10.20 13.07
CA THR A 135 16.63 -10.63 12.43
C THR A 135 16.96 -12.05 12.87
N ASP A 136 17.70 -12.77 12.03
CA ASP A 136 18.26 -14.07 12.41
C ASP A 136 19.43 -13.88 13.40
N LYS A 137 19.77 -14.97 14.11
CA LYS A 137 20.93 -14.99 15.01
C LYS A 137 22.20 -14.68 14.21
N ARG A 138 22.94 -13.66 14.63
CA ARG A 138 24.22 -13.29 14.02
C ARG A 138 25.34 -14.04 14.72
N PHE A 139 26.22 -14.66 13.95
CA PHE A 139 27.42 -15.32 14.47
C PHE A 139 28.66 -14.53 14.05
N LEU A 140 29.58 -14.29 14.99
CA LEU A 140 30.89 -13.74 14.64
C LEU A 140 31.67 -14.78 13.83
N LYS A 141 32.19 -14.38 12.66
CA LYS A 141 33.14 -15.23 11.94
C LYS A 141 34.43 -15.25 12.75
N LYS A 142 34.76 -16.40 13.35
CA LYS A 142 36.05 -16.60 14.02
C LYS A 142 37.14 -16.55 12.95
N GLY A 143 38.12 -15.64 13.10
CA GLY A 143 39.28 -15.59 12.21
C GLY A 143 39.99 -16.95 12.19
N SER A 144 40.32 -17.45 11.01
CA SER A 144 41.05 -18.70 10.79
C SER A 144 42.52 -18.54 11.14
N ALA A 145 43.12 -19.52 11.81
CA ALA A 145 44.02 -20.43 11.08
C ALA A 145 43.66 -21.93 11.18
N ARG A 146 42.65 -22.36 11.96
CA ARG A 146 42.40 -23.80 12.24
C ARG A 146 40.94 -24.27 12.07
N GLY A 147 40.27 -23.82 11.00
CA GLY A 147 38.96 -24.33 10.58
C GLY A 147 37.73 -23.68 11.25
N PRO A 148 36.51 -23.90 10.70
CA PRO A 148 35.29 -23.20 11.09
C PRO A 148 34.70 -23.79 12.38
N LYS A 149 35.11 -23.30 13.55
CA LYS A 149 34.33 -23.47 14.79
C LYS A 149 33.21 -22.41 14.79
N ALA A 150 31.95 -22.84 14.95
CA ALA A 150 30.79 -21.95 15.02
C ALA A 150 31.03 -20.83 16.04
N GLY A 151 30.95 -19.58 15.59
CA GLY A 151 31.16 -18.41 16.46
C GLY A 151 30.06 -18.29 17.52
N HIS A 152 30.32 -17.50 18.57
CA HIS A 152 29.28 -17.21 19.57
C HIS A 152 28.16 -16.34 18.97
N PRO A 153 26.89 -16.55 19.35
CA PRO A 153 25.77 -15.73 18.90
C PRO A 153 25.90 -14.31 19.45
N THR A 154 26.05 -13.33 18.56
CA THR A 154 26.23 -11.90 18.85
C THR A 154 24.92 -11.11 18.99
N GLY A 155 23.79 -11.81 19.07
CA GLY A 155 22.48 -11.22 19.31
C GLY A 155 21.47 -11.44 18.19
N GLN A 156 20.22 -11.19 18.55
CA GLN A 156 19.05 -11.29 17.70
C GLN A 156 18.11 -10.14 18.03
N ILE A 157 17.55 -9.48 17.01
CA ILE A 157 16.49 -8.49 17.20
C ILE A 157 15.15 -9.23 17.04
N ALA A 158 14.38 -9.29 18.12
CA ALA A 158 13.03 -9.87 18.10
C ALA A 158 12.10 -9.06 17.19
N ASN A 159 11.10 -9.73 16.61
CA ASN A 159 10.06 -9.06 15.85
C ASN A 159 9.08 -8.36 16.81
N VAL A 160 9.29 -7.06 17.02
CA VAL A 160 8.51 -6.23 17.96
C VAL A 160 7.11 -5.91 17.40
N PHE A 161 6.95 -5.94 16.07
CA PHE A 161 5.71 -5.50 15.41
C PHE A 161 4.99 -6.61 14.63
N GLY A 162 5.36 -7.88 14.81
CA GLY A 162 4.88 -9.00 14.01
C GLY A 162 3.36 -9.15 13.99
N ASN A 163 2.70 -8.85 15.12
CA ASN A 163 1.24 -8.96 15.26
C ASN A 163 0.47 -7.68 14.90
N VAL A 164 1.16 -6.55 14.68
CA VAL A 164 0.52 -5.24 14.44
C VAL A 164 -0.39 -5.28 13.22
N THR A 165 0.07 -5.88 12.12
CA THR A 165 -0.70 -5.93 10.88
C THR A 165 -1.98 -6.76 11.03
N ARG A 166 -1.88 -7.92 11.69
CA ARG A 166 -3.00 -8.83 11.91
C ARG A 166 -4.06 -8.20 12.83
N LEU A 167 -3.62 -7.64 13.97
CA LEU A 167 -4.51 -6.97 14.92
C LEU A 167 -5.18 -5.73 14.32
N ALA A 168 -4.42 -4.93 13.56
CA ALA A 168 -4.96 -3.75 12.90
C ALA A 168 -6.00 -4.10 11.84
N PHE A 169 -5.79 -5.16 11.06
CA PHE A 169 -6.76 -5.62 10.07
C PHE A 169 -8.04 -6.08 10.75
N ALA A 170 -7.93 -7.00 11.72
CA ALA A 170 -9.08 -7.51 12.48
C ALA A 170 -9.91 -6.38 13.11
N GLY A 171 -9.26 -5.40 13.74
CA GLY A 171 -9.94 -4.29 14.41
C GLY A 171 -10.45 -3.17 13.50
N SER A 172 -10.10 -3.16 12.20
CA SER A 172 -10.48 -2.08 11.27
C SER A 172 -11.36 -2.50 10.12
N ASN A 173 -11.69 -3.80 10.00
CA ASN A 173 -12.50 -4.34 8.90
C ASN A 173 -13.83 -3.60 8.73
N VAL A 174 -14.61 -3.43 9.79
CA VAL A 174 -15.91 -2.74 9.73
C VAL A 174 -15.74 -1.28 9.27
N ALA A 175 -14.75 -0.56 9.83
CA ALA A 175 -14.47 0.81 9.46
C ALA A 175 -13.98 0.95 8.00
N ALA A 176 -13.17 -0.02 7.53
CA ALA A 176 -12.67 -0.08 6.16
C ALA A 176 -13.81 -0.32 5.15
N VAL A 177 -14.73 -1.24 5.45
CA VAL A 177 -15.92 -1.51 4.64
C VAL A 177 -16.85 -0.30 4.60
N ASN A 178 -17.11 0.33 5.75
CA ASN A 178 -17.95 1.53 5.82
C ASN A 178 -17.35 2.70 5.04
N ALA A 179 -16.03 2.90 5.14
CA ALA A 179 -15.32 3.92 4.36
C ALA A 179 -15.40 3.64 2.86
N ALA A 180 -15.24 2.37 2.44
CA ALA A 180 -15.39 1.97 1.05
C ALA A 180 -16.80 2.24 0.53
N ARG A 181 -17.83 1.76 1.25
CA ARG A 181 -19.24 1.94 0.90
C ARG A 181 -19.59 3.41 0.77
N LYS A 182 -19.22 4.24 1.75
CA LYS A 182 -19.44 5.69 1.71
C LYS A 182 -18.80 6.32 0.47
N LYS A 183 -17.57 5.93 0.11
CA LYS A 183 -16.87 6.53 -1.03
C LYS A 183 -17.43 6.06 -2.37
N ILE A 184 -17.78 4.79 -2.49
CA ILE A 184 -18.48 4.23 -3.67
C ILE A 184 -19.76 5.01 -3.92
N TRP A 185 -20.61 5.17 -2.90
CA TRP A 185 -21.85 5.93 -3.01
C TRP A 185 -21.64 7.38 -3.42
N GLN A 186 -20.63 8.06 -2.87
CA GLN A 186 -20.29 9.43 -3.27
C GLN A 186 -19.91 9.54 -4.75
N VAL A 187 -19.15 8.57 -5.28
CA VAL A 187 -18.76 8.56 -6.69
C VAL A 187 -19.98 8.29 -7.58
N ILE A 188 -20.81 7.31 -7.23
CA ILE A 188 -22.03 6.99 -7.97
C ILE A 188 -22.97 8.21 -8.01
N LYS A 189 -23.22 8.86 -6.86
CA LYS A 189 -24.05 10.07 -6.81
C LYS A 189 -23.47 11.20 -7.67
N LYS A 190 -22.15 11.41 -7.64
CA LYS A 190 -21.49 12.45 -8.45
C LYS A 190 -21.57 12.17 -9.95
N GLU A 191 -21.44 10.91 -10.36
CA GLU A 191 -21.59 10.51 -11.76
C GLU A 191 -23.04 10.61 -12.22
N ALA A 192 -24.02 10.34 -11.35
CA ALA A 192 -25.45 10.54 -11.64
C ALA A 192 -25.83 12.02 -11.78
N LEU A 193 -25.32 12.89 -10.89
CA LEU A 193 -25.63 14.33 -10.88
C LEU A 193 -24.95 15.11 -12.01
N LYS A 194 -23.86 14.61 -12.60
CA LYS A 194 -23.21 15.24 -13.77
C LYS A 194 -24.06 15.22 -15.06
N LYS A 195 -25.27 14.69 -15.00
CA LYS A 195 -26.13 14.40 -16.15
C LYS A 195 -27.56 14.94 -16.01
N GLY A 196 -27.87 15.66 -14.94
CA GLY A 196 -29.00 16.59 -14.90
C GLY A 196 -28.50 17.97 -15.26
#